data_AF-A0A949Q8C5-F1
#
_entry.id   AF-A0A949Q8C5-F1
#
_cell.length_a   1.000
_cell.length_b   1.000
_cell.length_c   1.000
_cell.angle_alpha   90.00
_cell.angle_beta   90.00
_cell.angle_gamma   90.00
#
_symmetry.space_group_name_H-M   'P 1'
#
loop_
_entity.id
_entity.type
_entity.pdbx_description
1 polymer ?
#
loop_
_entity_poly.entity_id
_entity_poly.type
_entity_poly.pdbx_seq_one_letter_code
_entity_poly.pdbx_strand_id
1 'polypeptide(L)' 'MTATDVPPRILIIDDQMDSVALLLSYFKGQPLDILVALSGEDGLRKAIGGRPDAIFHLAAIVSGDRSLDR' A
#
# COMPACT_ATOMS: atom_id res chain seq x y z
N MET A 1 6.96 -17.03 -25.28
CA MET A 1 6.75 -15.93 -24.32
C MET A 1 6.71 -16.57 -22.94
N THR A 2 7.72 -16.34 -22.11
CA THR A 2 7.93 -17.05 -20.85
C THR A 2 7.97 -16.05 -19.70
N ALA A 3 6.80 -15.79 -19.12
CA ALA A 3 6.56 -15.32 -17.75
C ALA A 3 5.03 -15.43 -17.56
N THR A 4 4.60 -15.95 -16.43
CA THR A 4 3.19 -16.24 -16.10
C THR A 4 2.31 -15.00 -16.29
N ASP A 5 1.18 -15.13 -17.00
CA ASP A 5 0.22 -14.05 -17.32
C ASP A 5 -0.61 -13.58 -16.11
N VAL A 6 -0.04 -13.64 -14.91
CA VAL A 6 -0.72 -13.21 -13.69
C VAL A 6 -0.37 -11.74 -13.46
N PRO A 7 -1.38 -10.84 -13.42
CA PRO A 7 -1.12 -9.42 -13.16
C PRO A 7 -0.44 -9.26 -11.80
N PRO A 8 0.62 -8.44 -11.69
CA PRO A 8 1.29 -8.23 -10.41
C PRO A 8 0.32 -7.66 -9.38
N ARG A 9 0.42 -8.16 -8.16
CA ARG A 9 -0.43 -7.77 -7.04
C ARG A 9 0.28 -6.76 -6.15
N ILE A 10 -0.34 -5.61 -5.93
CA ILE A 10 0.19 -4.54 -5.09
C ILE A 10 -0.73 -4.34 -3.89
N LEU A 11 -0.15 -4.27 -2.69
CA LEU A 11 -0.87 -3.89 -1.47
C LEU A 11 -0.54 -2.43 -1.13
N ILE A 12 -1.56 -1.57 -1.07
CA ILE A 12 -1.48 -0.19 -0.60
C ILE A 12 -1.94 -0.16 0.86
N ILE A 13 -1.13 0.42 1.74
CA ILE A 13 -1.45 0.62 3.16
C ILE A 13 -1.34 2.11 3.48
N ASP A 14 -2.49 2.77 3.64
CA ASP A 14 -2.59 4.21 3.90
C ASP A 14 -3.90 4.48 4.66
N ASP A 15 -3.84 5.22 5.77
CA ASP A 15 -5.01 5.52 6.60
C ASP A 15 -5.86 6.67 6.06
N GLN A 16 -5.37 7.40 5.05
CA GLN A 16 -6.09 8.47 4.38
C GLN A 16 -6.82 7.96 3.13
N MET A 17 -8.15 7.95 3.18
CA MET A 17 -8.99 7.50 2.06
C MET A 17 -8.76 8.31 0.77
N ASP A 18 -8.45 9.61 0.87
CA ASP A 18 -8.19 10.47 -0.29
C ASP A 18 -6.90 10.07 -1.03
N SER A 19 -5.84 9.73 -0.27
CA SER A 19 -4.58 9.21 -0.82
C SER A 19 -4.79 7.88 -1.53
N VAL A 20 -5.56 6.98 -0.91
CA VAL A 20 -5.96 5.70 -1.52
C VAL A 20 -6.73 5.91 -2.81
N ALA A 21 -7.72 6.81 -2.82
CA ALA A 21 -8.53 7.10 -3.99
C ALA A 21 -7.69 7.65 -5.16
N LEU A 22 -6.71 8.53 -4.86
CA LEU A 22 -5.76 9.05 -5.84
C LEU A 22 -4.91 7.92 -6.46
N LEU A 23 -4.37 7.03 -5.62
CA LEU A 23 -3.56 5.90 -6.08
C LEU A 23 -4.38 4.92 -6.94
N LEU A 24 -5.61 4.60 -6.52
CA LEU A 24 -6.52 3.76 -7.31
C LEU A 24 -6.85 4.39 -8.66
N SER A 25 -7.05 5.72 -8.70
CA SER A 25 -7.26 6.43 -9.96
C SER A 25 -6.01 6.40 -10.86
N TYR A 26 -4.82 6.49 -10.29
CA TYR A 26 -3.56 6.42 -11.04
C TYR A 26 -3.32 5.04 -11.67
N PHE A 27 -3.63 3.97 -10.94
CA PHE A 27 -3.48 2.59 -11.43
C PHE A 27 -4.65 2.13 -12.32
N LYS A 28 -5.70 2.94 -12.48
CA LYS A 28 -6.86 2.60 -13.29
C LYS A 28 -6.45 2.29 -14.74
N GLY A 29 -6.86 1.12 -15.23
CA GLY A 29 -6.58 0.67 -16.59
C GLY A 29 -5.23 -0.01 -16.77
N GLN A 30 -4.42 -0.13 -15.71
CA GLN A 30 -3.21 -0.95 -15.71
C GLN A 30 -3.57 -2.40 -15.31
N PRO A 31 -2.86 -3.41 -15.84
CA PRO A 31 -3.09 -4.81 -15.50
C PRO A 31 -2.46 -5.14 -14.14
N LEU A 32 -2.98 -4.54 -13.08
CA LEU A 32 -2.53 -4.72 -11.70
C LEU A 32 -3.68 -5.23 -10.84
N ASP A 33 -3.38 -6.12 -9.91
CA ASP A 33 -4.32 -6.54 -8.87
C ASP A 33 -4.03 -5.73 -7.59
N ILE A 34 -4.94 -4.85 -7.20
CA ILE A 34 -4.71 -3.91 -6.09
C ILE A 34 -5.46 -4.37 -4.83
N LEU A 35 -4.70 -4.59 -3.76
CA LEU A 35 -5.22 -4.70 -2.40
C LEU A 35 -5.06 -3.35 -1.69
N VAL A 36 -6.03 -2.99 -0.87
CA VAL A 36 -6.00 -1.75 -0.07
C VAL A 36 -6.19 -2.10 1.39
N ALA A 37 -5.44 -1.47 2.29
CA ALA A 37 -5.63 -1.50 3.73
C ALA A 37 -5.58 -0.08 4.31
N LEU A 38 -6.46 0.22 5.26
CA LEU A 38 -6.54 1.54 5.92
C LEU A 38 -5.83 1.55 7.29
N SER A 39 -5.14 0.47 7.63
CA SER A 39 -4.38 0.35 8.88
C SER A 39 -3.25 -0.65 8.72
N GLY A 40 -2.23 -0.54 9.56
CA GLY A 40 -1.12 -1.49 9.57
C GLY A 40 -1.56 -2.93 9.89
N GLU A 41 -2.54 -3.10 10.80
CA GLU A 41 -3.07 -4.42 11.16
C GLU A 41 -3.79 -5.09 9.98
N ASP A 42 -4.70 -4.37 9.32
CA ASP A 42 -5.38 -4.88 8.12
C ASP A 42 -4.39 -5.11 6.97
N GLY A 43 -3.38 -4.24 6.85
CA GLY A 43 -2.27 -4.37 5.91
C GLY A 43 -1.47 -5.64 6.13
N LEU A 44 -1.08 -5.93 7.37
CA LEU A 44 -0.35 -7.16 7.72
C LEU A 44 -1.17 -8.41 7.41
N ARG A 45 -2.46 -8.42 7.78
CA ARG A 45 -3.36 -9.53 7.48
C ARG A 45 -3.48 -9.77 5.97
N LYS A 46 -3.60 -8.70 5.18
CA LYS A 46 -3.68 -8.75 3.70
C LYS A 46 -2.35 -9.13 3.06
N ALA A 47 -1.22 -8.73 3.62
CA ALA A 47 0.10 -9.15 3.14
C ALA A 47 0.28 -10.68 3.27
N ILE A 48 -0.09 -11.23 4.43
CA ILE A 48 0.04 -12.67 4.70
C ILE A 48 -0.91 -13.49 3.81
N GLY A 49 -2.20 -13.11 3.75
CA GLY A 49 -3.21 -13.86 3.00
C GLY A 49 -3.17 -13.62 1.50
N GLY A 50 -2.81 -12.40 1.08
CA GLY A 50 -2.84 -11.96 -0.31
C GLY A 50 -1.53 -12.13 -1.07
N ARG A 51 -0.40 -12.31 -0.37
CA ARG A 51 0.95 -12.45 -0.94
C ARG A 51 1.23 -11.46 -2.08
N PRO A 52 1.19 -10.14 -1.81
CA PRO A 52 1.46 -9.14 -2.84
C PRO A 52 2.92 -9.23 -3.30
N ASP A 53 3.17 -8.88 -4.55
CA ASP A 53 4.51 -8.75 -5.14
C ASP A 53 5.22 -7.48 -4.65
N ALA A 54 4.45 -6.46 -4.25
CA ALA A 54 4.95 -5.22 -3.68
C ALA A 54 4.00 -4.65 -2.62
N ILE A 55 4.56 -3.99 -1.59
CA ILE A 55 3.82 -3.27 -0.56
C ILE A 55 4.19 -1.79 -0.63
N PHE A 56 3.17 -0.93 -0.74
CA PHE A 56 3.30 0.52 -0.67
C PHE A 56 2.72 0.99 0.66
N HIS A 57 3.57 1.48 1.57
CA HIS A 57 3.14 1.99 2.86
C HIS A 57 3.50 3.47 2.99
N LEU A 58 2.48 4.32 3.09
CA LEU A 58 2.67 5.74 3.35
C LEU A 58 2.57 5.99 4.86
N ALA A 59 3.69 5.83 5.56
CA ALA A 59 3.80 6.32 6.92
C ALA A 59 3.96 7.84 6.86
N ALA A 60 3.02 8.59 7.45
CA ALA A 60 3.20 10.02 7.64
C ALA A 60 4.56 10.25 8.34
N ILE A 61 5.46 10.99 7.69
CA ILE A 61 6.68 11.45 8.35
C ILE A 61 6.23 12.47 9.39
N VAL A 62 6.13 12.03 10.64
CA VAL A 62 6.01 12.94 11.77
C VAL A 62 7.36 13.63 11.89
N SER A 63 7.48 14.85 11.35
CA SER A 63 8.55 15.76 11.73
C SER A 63 8.30 16.21 13.17
N GLY A 64 8.68 15.35 14.13
CA GLY A 64 8.79 15.71 15.53
C GLY A 64 10.14 16.35 15.75
N ASP A 65 10.17 17.62 16.14
CA ASP A 65 11.32 18.21 16.80
C ASP A 65 11.66 17.35 18.02
N ARG A 66 12.84 16.71 18.01
CA ARG A 66 13.38 15.94 19.14
C ARG A 66 14.03 16.87 20.17
N SER A 67 13.35 17.97 20.50
CA SER A 67 13.74 18.84 21.59
C SER A 67 12.97 18.43 22.84
N LEU A 68 13.72 18.29 23.93
CA LEU A 68 13.32 17.96 25.30
C LEU A 68 13.36 16.47 25.67
N ASP A 69 14.51 15.82 25.42
CA ASP A 69 15.16 15.13 26.54
C ASP A 69 15.69 16.21 27.49
N ARG A 70 15.00 16.42 28.62
CA ARG A 70 15.50 17.16 29.79
C ARG A 70 15.43 16.25 31.00
#